data_AF-A0A7H0VH21-F1
#
_entry.id   AF-A0A7H0VH21-F1
#
_cell.length_a   1.000
_cell.length_b   1.000
_cell.length_c   1.000
_cell.angle_alpha   90.00
_cell.angle_beta   90.00
_cell.angle_gamma   90.00
#
_symmetry.space_group_name_H-M   'P 1'
#
loop_
_entity.id
_entity.type
_entity.pdbx_description
1 polymer ?
#
loop_
_entity_poly.entity_id
_entity_poly.type
_entity_poly.pdbx_seq_one_letter_code
_entity_poly.pdbx_strand_id
1 'polypeptide(L)'
;MIFSFLSFPYFGQAQLANDTISHWHLSIGDKLFRDYNQYSENKTLYLRMEDFKLSDSLSLLYFDDTPCSECKSEFWIEFIKGKEAYLMKRGAQNSGLKEELGTLVSVAFQLDRSNLRFYFRESEESKPVYLLELVLKNLASRDE
;
A
#
# COMPACT_ATOMS: atom_id res chain seq x y z
N MET A 1 -54.06 -37.52 6.07
CA MET A 1 -53.03 -36.71 6.76
C MET A 1 -52.15 -36.10 5.66
N ILE A 2 -52.30 -34.80 5.38
CA ILE A 2 -51.61 -34.13 4.27
C ILE A 2 -50.31 -33.52 4.81
N PHE A 3 -49.16 -34.02 4.33
CA PHE A 3 -47.85 -33.47 4.64
C PHE A 3 -47.68 -32.12 3.94
N SER A 4 -47.69 -31.03 4.70
CA SER A 4 -47.36 -29.69 4.21
C SER A 4 -45.84 -29.51 4.24
N PHE A 5 -45.20 -29.55 3.07
CA PHE A 5 -43.81 -29.13 2.89
C PHE A 5 -43.75 -27.60 2.94
N LEU A 6 -43.28 -27.06 4.07
CA LEU A 6 -42.91 -25.65 4.19
C LEU A 6 -41.63 -25.42 3.37
N SER A 7 -41.78 -24.75 2.25
CA SER A 7 -40.68 -24.25 1.43
C SER A 7 -40.06 -23.04 2.12
N PHE A 8 -38.85 -23.21 2.65
CA PHE A 8 -38.03 -22.09 3.12
C PHE A 8 -37.62 -21.25 1.90
N PRO A 9 -37.92 -19.95 1.85
CA PRO A 9 -37.30 -19.07 0.87
C PRO A 9 -35.82 -18.95 1.22
N TYR A 10 -34.96 -19.52 0.39
CA TYR A 10 -33.55 -19.19 0.34
C TYR A 10 -33.44 -17.69 0.03
N PHE A 11 -33.26 -16.88 1.06
CA PHE A 11 -32.70 -15.54 0.89
C PHE A 11 -31.23 -15.72 0.53
N GLY A 12 -30.97 -15.88 -0.76
CA GLY A 12 -29.63 -15.70 -1.31
C GLY A 12 -29.22 -14.26 -0.98
N GLN A 13 -28.30 -14.09 -0.04
CA GLN A 13 -27.57 -12.85 0.10
C GLN A 13 -26.82 -12.65 -1.21
N ALA A 14 -27.40 -11.85 -2.12
CA ALA A 14 -26.65 -11.30 -3.23
C ALA A 14 -25.49 -10.51 -2.61
N GLN A 15 -24.28 -11.04 -2.71
CA GLN A 15 -23.08 -10.23 -2.52
C GLN A 15 -23.15 -9.13 -3.58
N LEU A 16 -23.55 -7.94 -3.15
CA LEU A 16 -23.25 -6.71 -3.86
C LEU A 16 -21.72 -6.62 -3.89
N ALA A 17 -21.12 -7.25 -4.91
CA ALA A 17 -19.82 -6.82 -5.39
C ALA A 17 -20.08 -5.43 -6.00
N ASN A 18 -20.13 -4.43 -5.12
CA ASN A 18 -20.05 -3.05 -5.54
C ASN A 18 -18.72 -2.95 -6.29
N ASP A 19 -18.75 -2.41 -7.50
CA ASP A 19 -17.57 -2.25 -8.34
C ASP A 19 -16.75 -1.08 -7.79
N THR A 20 -16.18 -1.31 -6.61
CA THR A 20 -15.45 -0.32 -5.84
C THR A 20 -14.06 -0.18 -6.44
N ILE A 21 -13.72 1.03 -6.90
CA ILE A 21 -12.37 1.31 -7.39
C ILE A 21 -11.56 1.94 -6.26
N SER A 22 -10.57 1.20 -5.77
CA SER A 22 -9.60 1.74 -4.84
C SER A 22 -8.53 2.57 -5.57
N HIS A 23 -8.25 3.76 -5.03
CA HIS A 23 -7.27 4.70 -5.54
C HIS A 23 -6.20 5.00 -4.49
N TRP A 24 -4.97 5.21 -4.95
CA TRP A 24 -3.86 5.60 -4.10
C TRP A 24 -3.06 6.74 -4.73
N HIS A 25 -2.74 7.75 -3.92
CA HIS A 25 -1.94 8.90 -4.31
C HIS A 25 -0.59 8.85 -3.60
N LEU A 26 0.49 8.74 -4.38
CA LEU A 26 1.87 8.82 -3.88
C LEU A 26 2.41 10.23 -4.08
N SER A 27 2.79 10.87 -2.98
CA SER A 27 3.54 12.13 -2.99
C SER A 27 4.88 11.99 -2.28
N ILE A 28 5.84 12.82 -2.69
CA ILE A 28 7.12 13.01 -1.99
C ILE A 28 7.32 14.50 -1.78
N GLY A 29 7.39 14.92 -0.51
CA GLY A 29 7.24 16.32 -0.14
C GLY A 29 5.91 16.85 -0.65
N ASP A 30 5.95 17.99 -1.34
CA ASP A 30 4.75 18.66 -1.90
C ASP A 30 4.44 18.21 -3.34
N LYS A 31 5.23 17.29 -3.91
CA LYS A 31 5.07 16.86 -5.30
C LYS A 31 4.31 15.54 -5.36
N LEU A 32 3.19 15.55 -6.10
CA LEU A 32 2.49 14.33 -6.49
C LEU A 32 3.33 13.58 -7.55
N PHE A 33 3.63 12.32 -7.29
CA PHE A 33 4.42 11.48 -8.19
C PHE A 33 3.55 10.58 -9.04
N ARG A 34 2.53 9.98 -8.43
CA ARG A 34 1.71 9.02 -9.12
C ARG A 34 0.37 8.85 -8.42
N ASP A 35 -0.66 8.78 -9.25
CA ASP A 35 -1.95 8.23 -8.87
C ASP A 35 -2.08 6.85 -9.51
N TYR A 36 -2.57 5.89 -8.75
CA TYR A 36 -2.77 4.54 -9.26
C TYR A 36 -3.99 3.90 -8.60
N ASN A 37 -4.52 2.88 -9.28
CA ASN A 37 -5.62 2.04 -8.84
C ASN A 37 -5.26 0.56 -9.01
N GLN A 38 -6.21 -0.33 -8.73
CA GLN A 38 -5.99 -1.77 -8.85
C GLN A 38 -5.62 -2.24 -10.27
N TYR A 39 -5.98 -1.47 -11.30
CA TYR A 39 -5.72 -1.77 -12.72
C TYR A 39 -4.47 -1.09 -13.29
N SER A 40 -3.78 -0.27 -12.52
CA SER A 40 -2.64 0.49 -13.02
C SER A 40 -1.47 -0.43 -13.38
N GLU A 41 -1.02 -0.30 -14.64
CA GLU A 41 0.19 -0.95 -15.15
C GLU A 41 1.45 -0.24 -14.64
N ASN A 42 2.57 -0.96 -14.61
CA ASN A 42 3.87 -0.45 -14.17
C ASN A 42 3.87 0.20 -12.77
N LYS A 43 3.87 -0.65 -11.74
CA LYS A 43 3.88 -0.26 -10.33
C LYS A 43 5.29 0.07 -9.78
N THR A 44 6.30 0.23 -10.64
CA THR A 44 7.67 0.55 -10.19
C THR A 44 7.95 2.05 -10.33
N LEU A 45 8.54 2.62 -9.30
CA LEU A 45 9.05 3.99 -9.27
C LEU A 45 10.54 3.97 -8.91
N TYR A 46 11.34 4.63 -9.73
CA TYR A 46 12.77 4.81 -9.48
C TYR A 46 12.98 6.16 -8.81
N LEU A 47 13.55 6.17 -7.61
CA LEU A 47 13.97 7.40 -6.95
C LEU A 47 15.49 7.51 -7.00
N ARG A 48 15.98 8.61 -7.54
CA ARG A 48 17.38 8.99 -7.41
C ARG A 48 17.50 9.89 -6.20
N MET A 49 18.50 9.63 -5.36
CA MET A 49 18.70 10.37 -4.11
C MET A 49 18.96 11.87 -4.31
N GLU A 50 19.40 12.29 -5.50
CA GLU A 50 19.61 13.69 -5.88
C GLU A 50 18.32 14.48 -6.16
N ASP A 51 17.22 13.79 -6.45
CA ASP A 51 15.95 14.41 -6.83
C ASP A 51 15.12 14.85 -5.60
N PHE A 52 15.56 14.53 -4.37
CA PHE A 52 14.80 14.69 -3.13
C PHE A 52 15.66 15.10 -1.94
N LYS A 53 15.02 15.68 -0.92
CA LYS A 53 15.65 15.88 0.39
C LYS A 53 15.32 14.70 1.30
N LEU A 54 16.28 14.31 2.14
CA LEU A 54 16.03 13.27 3.14
C LEU A 54 14.92 13.66 4.14
N SER A 55 14.74 14.96 4.38
CA SER A 55 13.65 15.49 5.20
C SER A 55 12.28 15.45 4.53
N ASP A 56 12.21 15.14 3.23
CA ASP A 56 10.92 15.07 2.53
C ASP A 56 10.14 13.85 3.03
N SER A 57 8.82 14.01 3.17
CA SER A 57 7.93 12.90 3.52
C SER A 57 7.44 12.19 2.27
N LEU A 58 7.61 10.88 2.22
CA LEU A 58 6.83 10.02 1.32
C LEU A 58 5.46 9.80 1.94
N SER A 59 4.41 10.20 1.24
CA SER A 59 3.02 10.01 1.68
C SER A 59 2.29 9.16 0.66
N LEU A 60 1.53 8.19 1.16
CA LEU A 60 0.67 7.35 0.38
C LEU A 60 -0.74 7.41 0.93
N LEU A 61 -1.64 8.07 0.22
CA LEU A 61 -3.03 8.26 0.64
C LEU A 61 -3.91 7.26 -0.09
N TYR A 62 -4.89 6.68 0.63
CA TYR A 62 -5.90 5.79 0.07
C TYR A 62 -7.24 6.50 -0.01
N PHE A 63 -7.91 6.31 -1.16
CA PHE A 63 -9.23 6.80 -1.43
C PHE A 63 -10.08 5.68 -2.00
N ASP A 64 -11.34 5.68 -1.59
CA ASP A 64 -12.32 4.72 -2.01
C ASP A 64 -13.64 5.47 -2.26
N ASP A 65 -14.36 5.10 -3.31
CA ASP A 65 -15.66 5.71 -3.63
C ASP A 65 -16.77 5.26 -2.66
N THR A 66 -16.54 4.17 -1.94
CA THR A 66 -17.41 3.59 -0.92
C THR A 66 -16.61 3.36 0.36
N PRO A 67 -16.11 4.44 1.01
CA PRO A 67 -15.16 4.31 2.11
C PRO A 67 -15.77 3.57 3.30
N CYS A 68 -15.12 2.49 3.73
CA CYS A 68 -15.52 1.73 4.89
C CYS A 68 -15.18 2.49 6.19
N SER A 69 -16.18 3.04 6.88
CA SER A 69 -15.99 3.86 8.09
C SER A 69 -15.47 3.07 9.31
N GLU A 70 -15.63 1.75 9.31
CA GLU A 70 -15.22 0.87 10.42
C GLU A 70 -13.98 0.01 10.09
N CYS A 71 -13.49 0.08 8.85
CA CYS A 71 -12.37 -0.75 8.43
C CYS A 71 -11.06 -0.19 9.01
N LYS A 72 -10.28 -1.08 9.62
CA LYS A 72 -8.91 -0.78 10.05
C LYS A 72 -7.97 -1.12 8.89
N SER A 73 -7.83 -0.16 7.98
CA SER A 73 -6.89 -0.31 6.88
C SER A 73 -5.45 -0.28 7.40
N GLU A 74 -4.60 -1.12 6.81
CA GLU A 74 -3.20 -1.21 7.15
C GLU A 74 -2.30 -0.98 5.95
N PHE A 75 -1.23 -0.24 6.20
CA PHE A 75 -0.11 -0.10 5.28
C PHE A 75 1.13 -0.74 5.86
N TRP A 76 1.96 -1.32 4.97
CA TRP A 76 3.30 -1.73 5.33
C TRP A 76 4.30 -1.61 4.20
N ILE A 77 5.57 -1.60 4.59
CA ILE A 77 6.73 -1.49 3.72
C ILE A 77 7.59 -2.72 3.92
N GLU A 78 7.89 -3.42 2.82
CA GLU A 78 8.83 -4.54 2.78
C GLU A 78 10.12 -4.13 2.07
N PHE A 79 11.25 -4.29 2.75
CA PHE A 79 12.57 -4.09 2.15
C PHE A 79 13.06 -5.42 1.58
N ILE A 80 13.34 -5.47 0.29
CA ILE A 80 13.55 -6.74 -0.43
C ILE A 80 14.99 -6.87 -0.93
N LYS A 81 15.57 -8.05 -0.70
CA LYS A 81 16.85 -8.47 -1.29
C LYS A 81 16.74 -9.91 -1.74
N GLY A 82 16.64 -10.12 -3.06
CA GLY A 82 16.39 -11.44 -3.61
C GLY A 82 15.09 -12.05 -3.07
N LYS A 83 15.19 -13.12 -2.27
CA LYS A 83 14.04 -13.82 -1.66
C LYS A 83 13.73 -13.38 -0.23
N GLU A 84 14.56 -12.55 0.38
CA GLU A 84 14.37 -12.11 1.75
C GLU A 84 13.57 -10.81 1.80
N ALA A 85 12.69 -10.67 2.79
CA ALA A 85 11.91 -9.47 3.06
C ALA A 85 12.06 -9.06 4.53
N TYR A 86 12.20 -7.76 4.78
CA TYR A 86 12.14 -7.16 6.12
C TYR A 86 10.96 -6.20 6.19
N LEU A 87 10.10 -6.37 7.18
CA LEU A 87 8.92 -5.52 7.38
C LEU A 87 9.24 -4.43 8.39
N MET A 88 9.16 -3.16 7.96
CA MET A 88 9.54 -2.01 8.79
C MET A 88 8.37 -1.43 9.60
N LYS A 89 7.16 -1.44 9.04
CA LYS A 89 6.01 -0.80 9.69
C LYS A 89 4.73 -1.49 9.30
N ARG A 90 3.86 -1.76 10.27
CA ARG A 90 2.46 -2.15 10.07
C ARG A 90 1.64 -1.26 11.00
N GLY A 91 0.69 -0.50 10.47
CA GLY A 91 -0.13 0.37 11.29
C GLY A 91 -1.53 0.52 10.71
N ALA A 92 -2.53 0.47 11.60
CA ALA A 92 -3.89 0.85 11.26
C ALA A 92 -3.92 2.37 11.03
N GLN A 93 -4.19 2.80 9.81
CA GLN A 93 -4.36 4.21 9.48
C GLN A 93 -5.60 4.38 8.62
N ASN A 94 -6.51 5.24 9.05
CA ASN A 94 -7.82 5.46 8.42
C ASN A 94 -7.74 6.15 7.03
N SER A 95 -6.55 6.43 6.49
CA SER A 95 -6.43 7.20 5.23
C SER A 95 -5.07 7.19 4.53
N GLY A 96 -3.99 6.67 5.12
CA GLY A 96 -2.70 6.65 4.42
C GLY A 96 -1.50 6.20 5.23
N LEU A 97 -0.33 6.28 4.61
CA LEU A 97 0.99 6.07 5.20
C LEU A 97 1.81 7.34 4.98
N LYS A 98 2.54 7.80 6.00
CA LYS A 98 3.45 8.93 5.86
C LYS A 98 4.75 8.62 6.60
N GLU A 99 5.84 8.52 5.85
CA GLU A 99 7.18 8.30 6.39
C GLU A 99 8.16 9.34 5.86
N GLU A 100 9.13 9.72 6.67
CA GLU A 100 10.27 10.52 6.21
C GLU A 100 11.19 9.68 5.32
N LEU A 101 11.59 10.23 4.16
CA LEU A 101 12.48 9.53 3.22
C LEU A 101 13.81 9.16 3.87
N GLY A 102 14.35 10.03 4.73
CA GLY A 102 15.57 9.79 5.48
C GLY A 102 15.49 8.50 6.27
N THR A 103 14.38 8.23 6.96
CA THR A 103 14.19 6.98 7.71
C THR A 103 14.17 5.77 6.77
N LEU A 104 13.43 5.84 5.67
CA LEU A 104 13.37 4.74 4.69
C LEU A 104 14.74 4.44 4.09
N VAL A 105 15.49 5.48 3.74
CA VAL A 105 16.84 5.39 3.15
C VAL A 105 17.84 4.83 4.17
N SER A 106 17.77 5.27 5.43
CA SER A 106 18.64 4.73 6.49
C SER A 106 18.39 3.24 6.72
N VAL A 107 17.12 2.80 6.77
CA VAL A 107 16.79 1.37 6.91
C VAL A 107 17.23 0.57 5.68
N ALA A 108 16.97 1.10 4.47
CA ALA A 108 17.43 0.52 3.22
C ALA A 108 18.96 0.30 3.21
N PHE A 109 19.71 1.32 3.62
CA PHE A 109 21.17 1.26 3.71
C PHE A 109 21.64 0.24 4.75
N GLN A 110 21.08 0.27 5.96
CA GLN A 110 21.43 -0.68 7.03
C GLN A 110 21.19 -2.14 6.65
N LEU A 111 20.14 -2.39 5.86
CA LEU A 111 19.78 -3.74 5.42
C LEU A 111 20.45 -4.14 4.11
N ASP A 112 21.20 -3.24 3.46
CA ASP A 112 21.72 -3.37 2.09
C ASP A 112 20.63 -3.79 1.09
N ARG A 113 19.55 -3.00 1.06
CA ARG A 113 18.35 -3.21 0.22
C ARG A 113 17.93 -1.91 -0.44
N SER A 114 17.84 -1.90 -1.76
CA SER A 114 17.40 -0.74 -2.54
C SER A 114 15.93 -0.79 -2.95
N ASN A 115 15.29 -1.95 -2.84
CA ASN A 115 13.91 -2.17 -3.29
C ASN A 115 12.97 -2.21 -2.10
N LEU A 116 11.99 -1.31 -2.09
CA LEU A 116 10.96 -1.21 -1.06
C LEU A 116 9.60 -1.47 -1.72
N ARG A 117 8.86 -2.46 -1.25
CA ARG A 117 7.50 -2.73 -1.71
C ARG A 117 6.48 -2.24 -0.70
N PHE A 118 5.47 -1.55 -1.22
CA PHE A 118 4.38 -0.99 -0.44
C PHE A 118 3.14 -1.84 -0.66
N TYR A 119 2.46 -2.11 0.44
CA TYR A 119 1.26 -2.92 0.46
C TYR A 119 0.17 -2.24 1.28
N PHE A 120 -1.06 -2.56 0.93
CA PHE A 120 -2.26 -2.11 1.60
C PHE A 120 -3.20 -3.30 1.84
N ARG A 121 -3.96 -3.26 2.92
CA ARG A 121 -5.15 -4.08 3.09
C ARG A 121 -6.22 -3.26 3.79
N GLU A 122 -7.47 -3.40 3.39
CA GLU A 122 -8.56 -2.61 3.93
C GLU A 122 -9.00 -3.13 5.31
N SER A 123 -8.90 -4.45 5.52
CA SER A 123 -9.19 -5.12 6.80
C SER A 123 -8.21 -6.27 7.07
N GLU A 124 -8.21 -6.79 8.30
CA GLU A 124 -7.38 -7.95 8.67
C GLU A 124 -7.71 -9.21 7.87
N GLU A 125 -8.97 -9.36 7.45
CA GLU A 125 -9.48 -10.49 6.68
C GLU A 125 -9.24 -10.34 5.18
N SER A 126 -9.04 -9.10 4.71
CA SER A 126 -8.78 -8.81 3.30
C SER A 126 -7.37 -9.23 2.87
N LYS A 127 -7.24 -9.67 1.62
CA LYS A 127 -5.93 -9.99 1.04
C LYS A 127 -5.12 -8.71 0.85
N PRO A 128 -3.82 -8.73 1.18
CA PRO A 128 -2.88 -7.69 0.79
C PRO A 128 -2.93 -7.35 -0.70
N VAL A 129 -2.99 -6.07 -1.00
CA VAL A 129 -2.82 -5.51 -2.34
C VAL A 129 -1.41 -4.96 -2.46
N TYR A 130 -0.68 -5.42 -3.47
CA TYR A 130 0.60 -4.82 -3.85
C TYR A 130 0.35 -3.50 -4.58
N LEU A 131 0.92 -2.44 -4.03
CA LEU A 131 0.70 -1.08 -4.48
C LEU A 131 1.79 -0.63 -5.44
N LEU A 132 3.03 -0.61 -4.96
CA LEU A 132 4.18 -0.16 -5.73
C LEU A 132 5.50 -0.71 -5.19
N GLU A 133 6.51 -0.65 -6.05
CA GLU A 133 7.91 -0.89 -5.72
C GLU A 133 8.70 0.39 -5.95
N LEU A 134 9.35 0.85 -4.89
CA LEU A 134 10.26 1.97 -4.89
C LEU A 134 11.69 1.44 -4.98
N VAL A 135 12.41 1.85 -6.01
CA VAL A 135 13.81 1.46 -6.22
C VAL A 135 14.70 2.68 -5.97
N LEU A 136 15.43 2.65 -4.85
CA LEU A 136 16.40 3.67 -4.48
C LEU A 136 17.67 3.50 -5.33
N LYS A 137 18.03 4.52 -6.09
CA LYS A 137 19.24 4.57 -6.92
C LYS A 137 20.31 5.42 -6.25
N ASN A 138 21.57 5.01 -6.41
CA ASN A 138 22.77 5.69 -5.90
C ASN A 138 22.88 5.76 -4.37
N LEU A 139 22.40 4.73 -3.65
CA LEU A 139 22.54 4.61 -2.19
C LEU A 139 23.99 4.68 -1.68
N ALA A 140 24.98 4.36 -2.52
CA ALA A 140 26.40 4.29 -2.16
C ALA A 140 27.18 5.62 -2.36
N SER A 141 26.54 6.74 -2.67
CA SER A 141 27.22 7.97 -3.10
C SER A 141 27.41 9.05 -2.03
N ARG A 142 27.30 8.73 -0.74
CA ARG A 142 27.47 9.70 0.36
C ARG A 142 28.49 9.23 1.39
N ASP A 143 29.71 9.06 0.92
CA ASP A 143 30.94 9.14 1.72
C ASP A 143 31.91 10.09 0.99
N GLU A 144 31.50 11.34 0.76
CA GLU A 144 32.42 12.47 0.43
C GLU A 144 31.91 13.77 1.06
#